data_AF-A0A967QTW2-F1
#
_entry.id   AF-A0A967QTW2-F1
#
_cell.length_a   1.000
_cell.length_b   1.000
_cell.length_c   1.000
_cell.angle_alpha   90.00
_cell.angle_beta   90.00
_cell.angle_gamma   90.00
#
_symmetry.space_group_name_H-M   'P 1'
#
loop_
_entity.id
_entity.type
_entity.pdbx_description
1 polymer ?
#
loop_
_entity_poly.entity_id
_entity_poly.type
_entity_poly.pdbx_seq_one_letter_code
_entity_poly.pdbx_strand_id
1 'polypeptide(L)'
;MRILEHRALRGPNYYSRYQAIYMRLDIEELEERPSDKVPGIAEALEALMPSIYDHRCSVGEPGGFLQRVRNGTYAGHMVEHVAIELQNLVGFSVGYGKTVDSYEPGIYNVVYRYRDEATGLAAG
;
A
#
# COMPACT_ATOMS: atom_id res chain seq x y z
N MET A 1 -12.14 -7.88 -3.51
CA MET A 1 -11.25 -6.86 -4.08
C MET A 1 -10.87 -7.25 -5.51
N ARG A 2 -10.77 -6.28 -6.41
CA ARG A 2 -10.47 -6.47 -7.84
C ARG A 2 -9.55 -5.37 -8.38
N ILE A 3 -8.49 -5.77 -9.08
CA ILE A 3 -7.58 -4.84 -9.77
C ILE A 3 -8.21 -4.46 -11.12
N LEU A 4 -8.51 -3.17 -11.30
CA LEU A 4 -9.14 -2.63 -12.51
C LEU A 4 -8.11 -2.20 -13.56
N GLU A 5 -6.97 -1.68 -13.10
CA GLU A 5 -5.85 -1.27 -13.93
C GLU A 5 -4.56 -1.46 -13.13
N HIS A 6 -3.50 -1.90 -13.79
CA HIS A 6 -2.20 -2.07 -13.16
C HIS A 6 -1.09 -1.90 -14.19
N ARG A 7 -0.17 -0.97 -13.91
CA ARG A 7 0.92 -0.65 -14.84
C ARG A 7 2.05 0.10 -14.17
N ALA A 8 3.22 0.03 -14.81
CA ALA A 8 4.38 0.81 -14.42
C ALA A 8 4.38 2.21 -15.06
N LEU A 9 4.66 3.22 -14.24
CA LEU A 9 5.00 4.58 -14.65
C LEU A 9 6.53 4.69 -14.67
N ARG A 10 7.14 4.95 -15.84
CA ARG A 10 8.60 4.85 -16.07
C ARG A 10 9.38 6.17 -15.93
N GLY A 11 8.80 7.16 -15.28
CA GLY A 11 9.40 8.49 -15.14
C GLY A 11 8.49 9.43 -14.35
N PRO A 12 8.78 10.75 -14.35
CA PRO A 12 7.91 11.75 -13.74
C PRO A 12 6.47 11.63 -14.24
N ASN A 13 5.52 11.69 -13.31
CA ASN A 13 4.11 11.47 -13.57
C ASN A 13 3.26 12.29 -12.58
N TYR A 14 1.94 12.19 -12.71
CA TYR A 14 0.99 12.94 -11.89
C TYR A 14 1.19 12.73 -10.37
N TYR A 15 1.58 11.52 -9.95
CA TYR A 15 1.67 11.16 -8.54
C TYR A 15 3.07 11.38 -7.96
N SER A 16 4.11 11.21 -8.77
CA SER A 16 5.49 11.27 -8.31
C SER A 16 6.43 11.84 -9.37
N ARG A 17 7.47 12.55 -8.92
CA ARG A 17 8.59 13.00 -9.78
C ARG A 17 9.50 11.84 -10.25
N TYR A 18 9.18 10.60 -9.90
CA TYR A 18 9.96 9.41 -10.19
C TYR A 18 9.06 8.27 -10.67
N GLN A 19 9.67 7.18 -11.13
CA GLN A 19 8.98 5.94 -11.47
C GLN A 19 8.20 5.36 -10.28
N ALA A 20 7.02 4.78 -10.58
CA ALA A 20 6.12 4.18 -9.60
C ALA A 20 5.19 3.18 -10.29
N ILE A 21 4.68 2.20 -9.57
CA ILE A 21 3.56 1.38 -10.04
C ILE A 21 2.28 2.14 -9.71
N TYR A 22 1.34 2.09 -10.64
CA TYR A 22 -0.01 2.57 -10.47
C TYR A 22 -0.97 1.38 -10.54
N MET A 23 -1.88 1.33 -9.58
CA MET A 23 -2.94 0.35 -9.49
C MET A 23 -4.26 1.06 -9.20
N ARG A 24 -5.26 0.86 -10.07
CA ARG A 24 -6.65 1.26 -9.78
C ARG A 24 -7.34 0.04 -9.17
N LEU A 25 -7.67 0.14 -7.89
CA LEU A 25 -8.11 -0.96 -7.05
C LEU A 25 -9.54 -0.74 -6.56
N ASP A 26 -10.42 -1.67 -6.89
CA ASP A 26 -11.76 -1.78 -6.33
C ASP A 26 -11.69 -2.66 -5.08
N ILE A 27 -11.84 -2.06 -3.89
CA ILE A 27 -11.76 -2.81 -2.63
C ILE A 27 -13.06 -3.55 -2.29
N GLU A 28 -14.11 -3.37 -3.10
CA GLU A 28 -15.41 -4.04 -2.99
C GLU A 28 -15.98 -3.95 -1.56
N GLU A 29 -16.40 -5.06 -0.95
CA GLU A 29 -17.05 -5.05 0.37
C GLU A 29 -16.13 -4.60 1.52
N LEU A 30 -14.82 -4.44 1.27
CA LEU A 30 -13.88 -3.93 2.25
C LEU A 30 -14.04 -2.42 2.50
N GLU A 31 -14.75 -1.69 1.64
CA GLU A 31 -15.11 -0.29 1.88
C GLU A 31 -15.89 -0.13 3.19
N GLU A 32 -16.79 -1.07 3.49
CA GLU A 32 -17.60 -1.07 4.72
C GLU A 32 -16.87 -1.68 5.93
N ARG A 33 -15.67 -2.25 5.70
CA ARG A 33 -14.87 -2.99 6.68
C ARG A 33 -13.43 -2.46 6.74
N PRO A 34 -13.23 -1.18 7.14
CA PRO A 34 -11.90 -0.66 7.41
C PRO A 34 -11.21 -1.46 8.52
N SER A 35 -9.89 -1.33 8.60
CA SER A 35 -9.05 -2.21 9.43
C SER A 35 -9.38 -2.22 10.92
N ASP A 36 -9.92 -1.12 11.47
CA ASP A 36 -10.39 -1.02 12.87
C ASP A 36 -11.61 -1.91 13.16
N LYS A 37 -12.39 -2.27 12.13
CA LYS A 37 -13.50 -3.23 12.23
C LYS A 37 -13.05 -4.69 12.05
N VAL A 38 -11.76 -4.96 11.91
CA VAL A 38 -11.20 -6.30 11.73
C VAL A 38 -10.28 -6.64 12.91
N PRO A 39 -10.81 -7.31 13.96
CA PRO A 39 -10.03 -7.62 15.16
C PRO A 39 -8.75 -8.39 14.85
N GLY A 40 -7.62 -7.95 15.42
CA GLY A 40 -6.32 -8.64 15.32
C GLY A 40 -5.59 -8.47 13.97
N ILE A 41 -6.10 -7.65 13.04
CA ILE A 41 -5.49 -7.52 11.71
C ILE A 41 -4.08 -6.92 11.76
N ALA A 42 -3.83 -5.96 12.66
CA ALA A 42 -2.51 -5.34 12.78
C ALA A 42 -1.49 -6.35 13.32
N GLU A 43 -1.87 -7.12 14.33
CA GLU A 43 -1.02 -8.15 14.95
C GLU A 43 -0.75 -9.31 13.97
N ALA A 44 -1.77 -9.72 13.20
CA ALA A 44 -1.60 -10.74 12.16
C ALA A 44 -0.64 -10.25 11.05
N LEU A 45 -0.76 -8.97 10.65
CA LEU A 45 0.12 -8.38 9.65
C LEU A 45 1.58 -8.29 10.14
N GLU A 46 1.77 -7.82 11.36
CA GLU A 46 3.10 -7.73 12.01
C GLU A 46 3.73 -9.12 12.19
N ALA A 47 2.94 -10.14 12.53
CA ALA A 47 3.44 -11.51 12.63
C ALA A 47 3.87 -12.10 11.28
N LEU A 48 3.16 -11.76 10.19
CA LEU A 48 3.48 -12.21 8.83
C LEU A 48 4.70 -11.50 8.23
N MET A 49 4.85 -10.20 8.49
CA MET A 49 5.95 -9.36 7.99
C MET A 49 6.52 -8.49 9.11
N PRO A 50 7.40 -9.04 9.97
CA PRO A 50 7.89 -8.31 11.15
C PRO A 50 8.57 -6.97 10.83
N SER A 51 9.29 -6.87 9.71
CA SER A 51 9.95 -5.64 9.26
C SER A 51 9.00 -4.54 8.80
N ILE A 52 7.70 -4.84 8.60
CA ILE A 52 6.69 -3.81 8.33
C ILE A 52 6.53 -2.84 9.51
N TYR A 53 6.99 -3.21 10.71
CA TYR A 53 7.08 -2.32 11.85
C TYR A 53 7.89 -1.05 11.51
N ASP A 54 8.91 -1.11 10.67
CA ASP A 54 9.71 0.07 10.32
C ASP A 54 8.97 1.08 9.42
N HIS A 55 7.78 0.73 8.92
CA HIS A 55 6.97 1.61 8.07
C HIS A 55 6.34 2.74 8.89
N ARG A 56 6.69 3.98 8.52
CA ARG A 56 6.35 5.19 9.29
C ARG A 56 5.01 5.83 8.95
N CYS A 57 4.47 5.54 7.76
CA CYS A 57 3.25 6.19 7.21
C CYS A 57 3.26 7.73 7.44
N SER A 58 2.11 8.34 7.74
CA SER A 58 1.98 9.77 8.05
C SER A 58 2.42 10.15 9.47
N VAL A 59 2.53 9.19 10.38
CA VAL A 59 2.94 9.43 11.78
C VAL A 59 4.42 9.80 11.87
N GLY A 60 5.26 9.28 10.95
CA GLY A 60 6.65 9.69 10.82
C GLY A 60 7.64 8.95 11.75
N GLU A 61 7.15 8.00 12.54
CA GLU A 61 7.93 7.15 13.45
C GLU A 61 7.75 5.66 13.14
N PRO A 62 8.72 4.79 13.48
CA PRO A 62 8.55 3.34 13.38
C PRO A 62 7.27 2.88 14.10
N GLY A 63 6.54 1.96 13.48
CA GLY A 63 5.25 1.46 13.94
C GLY A 63 4.07 2.33 13.50
N GLY A 64 4.32 3.49 12.89
CA GLY A 64 3.28 4.44 12.48
C GLY A 64 2.25 3.86 11.52
N PHE A 65 2.66 2.98 10.60
CA PHE A 65 1.72 2.26 9.75
C PHE A 65 0.82 1.30 10.55
N LEU A 66 1.38 0.48 11.44
CA LEU A 66 0.59 -0.44 12.27
C LEU A 66 -0.35 0.32 13.22
N GLN A 67 0.07 1.46 13.76
CA GLN A 67 -0.80 2.36 14.50
C GLN A 67 -1.98 2.84 13.63
N ARG A 68 -1.72 3.20 12.37
CA ARG A 68 -2.77 3.59 11.42
C ARG A 68 -3.73 2.45 11.10
N VAL A 69 -3.23 1.21 10.98
CA VAL A 69 -4.06 0.01 10.82
C VAL A 69 -4.95 -0.21 12.05
N ARG A 70 -4.40 -0.07 13.27
CA ARG A 70 -5.20 -0.19 14.52
C ARG A 70 -6.26 0.90 14.64
N ASN A 71 -5.95 2.12 14.22
CA ASN A 71 -6.87 3.26 14.29
C ASN A 71 -7.91 3.30 13.17
N GLY A 72 -7.76 2.48 12.13
CA GLY A 72 -8.66 2.43 10.98
C GLY A 72 -8.05 3.02 9.72
N THR A 73 -7.94 2.18 8.70
CA THR A 73 -7.56 2.54 7.34
C THR A 73 -8.21 1.59 6.33
N TYR A 74 -8.21 1.98 5.06
CA TYR A 74 -8.83 1.20 3.98
C TYR A 74 -7.84 0.22 3.37
N ALA A 75 -8.37 -0.85 2.77
CA ALA A 75 -7.57 -1.93 2.21
C ALA A 75 -6.59 -1.46 1.12
N GLY A 76 -6.92 -0.41 0.35
CA GLY A 76 -6.00 0.16 -0.64
C GLY A 76 -4.70 0.70 -0.03
N HIS A 77 -4.78 1.34 1.13
CA HIS A 77 -3.61 1.84 1.86
C HIS A 77 -2.82 0.71 2.52
N MET A 78 -3.48 -0.39 2.91
CA MET A 78 -2.77 -1.59 3.36
C MET A 78 -2.00 -2.23 2.20
N VAL A 79 -2.64 -2.40 1.04
CA VAL A 79 -2.00 -2.93 -0.18
C VAL A 79 -0.76 -2.12 -0.57
N GLU A 80 -0.83 -0.79 -0.49
CA GLU A 80 0.32 0.09 -0.72
C GLU A 80 1.54 -0.29 0.14
N HIS A 81 1.35 -0.37 1.46
CA HIS A 81 2.45 -0.66 2.38
C HIS A 81 2.94 -2.10 2.26
N VAL A 82 2.04 -3.06 2.00
CA VAL A 82 2.41 -4.46 1.74
C VAL A 82 3.25 -4.58 0.47
N ALA A 83 2.87 -3.91 -0.62
CA ALA A 83 3.63 -3.93 -1.87
C ALA A 83 5.01 -3.28 -1.74
N ILE A 84 5.14 -2.24 -0.90
CA ILE A 84 6.45 -1.65 -0.54
C ILE A 84 7.29 -2.66 0.24
N GLU A 85 6.69 -3.31 1.24
CA GLU A 85 7.41 -4.24 2.12
C GLU A 85 7.89 -5.49 1.37
N LEU A 86 7.05 -6.07 0.49
CA LEU A 86 7.44 -7.21 -0.33
C LEU A 86 8.68 -6.90 -1.19
N GLN A 87 8.79 -5.68 -1.72
CA GLN A 87 9.99 -5.25 -2.45
C GLN A 87 11.20 -5.10 -1.53
N ASN A 88 11.01 -4.61 -0.30
CA ASN A 88 12.09 -4.48 0.67
C ASN A 88 12.62 -5.85 1.15
N LEU A 89 11.72 -6.83 1.34
CA LEU A 89 12.07 -8.20 1.72
C LEU A 89 12.93 -8.91 0.67
N VAL A 90 12.79 -8.57 -0.62
CA VAL A 90 13.66 -9.09 -1.69
C VAL A 90 14.94 -8.26 -1.89
N GLY A 91 15.21 -7.30 -1.00
CA GLY A 91 16.45 -6.52 -0.94
C GLY A 91 16.43 -5.19 -1.69
N PHE A 92 15.28 -4.75 -2.20
CA PHE A 92 15.16 -3.38 -2.68
C PHE A 92 15.03 -2.38 -1.53
N SER A 93 15.25 -1.11 -1.83
CA SER A 93 15.10 -0.02 -0.86
C SER A 93 14.08 0.96 -1.44
N VAL A 94 12.81 0.72 -1.13
CA VAL A 94 11.68 1.56 -1.53
C VAL A 94 10.83 1.91 -0.31
N GLY A 95 10.25 3.11 -0.31
CA GLY A 95 9.46 3.57 0.84
C GLY A 95 8.48 4.68 0.52
N TYR A 96 8.30 5.02 -0.76
CA TYR A 96 7.29 5.98 -1.18
C TYR A 96 6.06 5.22 -1.64
N GLY A 97 4.91 5.59 -1.08
CA GLY A 97 3.60 5.18 -1.53
C GLY A 97 2.58 6.32 -1.37
N LYS A 98 1.47 6.19 -2.07
CA LYS A 98 0.31 7.06 -1.94
C LYS A 98 -0.95 6.34 -2.40
N THR A 99 -1.96 6.33 -1.54
CA THR A 99 -3.30 5.85 -1.84
C THR A 99 -4.23 7.05 -1.88
N VAL A 100 -4.94 7.21 -2.99
CA VAL A 100 -5.87 8.33 -3.22
C VAL A 100 -7.23 7.75 -3.56
N ASP A 101 -8.27 8.27 -2.93
CA ASP A 101 -9.65 7.99 -3.29
C ASP A 101 -9.96 8.46 -4.72
N SER A 102 -11.00 7.88 -5.30
CA SER A 102 -11.55 8.32 -6.58
C SER A 102 -12.96 8.89 -6.39
N TYR A 103 -13.55 9.41 -7.46
CA TYR A 103 -14.95 9.84 -7.43
C TYR A 103 -15.94 8.66 -7.32
N GLU A 104 -15.47 7.43 -7.53
CA GLU A 104 -16.24 6.20 -7.37
C GLU A 104 -15.95 5.58 -5.99
N PRO A 105 -16.98 5.43 -5.12
CA PRO A 105 -16.81 4.81 -3.81
C PRO A 105 -16.18 3.41 -3.90
N GLY A 106 -15.28 3.08 -2.96
CA GLY A 106 -14.56 1.81 -2.96
C GLY A 106 -13.45 1.67 -4.00
N ILE A 107 -13.29 2.62 -4.92
CA ILE A 107 -12.21 2.60 -5.93
C ILE A 107 -11.10 3.58 -5.53
N TYR A 108 -9.90 3.05 -5.40
CA TYR A 108 -8.70 3.78 -4.99
C TYR A 108 -7.59 3.69 -6.04
N ASN A 109 -6.85 4.78 -6.20
CA ASN A 109 -5.60 4.80 -6.92
C ASN A 109 -4.45 4.56 -5.94
N VAL A 110 -3.90 3.35 -5.98
CA VAL A 110 -2.77 2.91 -5.16
C VAL A 110 -1.49 3.10 -5.98
N VAL A 111 -0.54 3.86 -5.44
CA VAL A 111 0.71 4.19 -6.10
C VAL A 111 1.87 3.86 -5.17
N TYR A 112 2.86 3.12 -5.64
CA TYR A 112 4.04 2.80 -4.83
C TYR A 112 5.32 2.77 -5.67
N ARG A 113 6.45 3.07 -5.04
CA ARG A 113 7.77 3.11 -5.68
C ARG A 113 8.22 1.71 -6.08
N TYR A 114 8.91 1.62 -7.21
CA TYR A 114 9.70 0.44 -7.57
C TYR A 114 11.13 0.82 -7.97
N ARG A 115 12.03 -0.17 -7.92
CA ARG A 115 13.39 -0.10 -8.50
C ARG A 115 13.51 -0.96 -9.75
N ASP A 116 12.95 -2.16 -9.69
CA ASP A 116 12.79 -3.08 -10.82
C ASP A 116 11.31 -3.21 -11.18
N GLU A 117 10.98 -3.09 -12.46
CA GLU A 117 9.59 -3.02 -12.92
C GLU A 117 8.85 -4.35 -12.70
N ALA A 118 9.50 -5.48 -13.02
CA ALA A 118 8.88 -6.79 -12.88
C ALA A 118 8.57 -7.11 -11.40
N THR A 119 9.50 -6.77 -10.50
CA THR A 119 9.29 -6.91 -9.06
C THR A 119 8.21 -5.97 -8.55
N GLY A 120 8.21 -4.71 -9.00
CA GLY A 120 7.18 -3.75 -8.63
C GLY A 120 5.79 -4.25 -9.03
N LEU A 121 5.63 -4.76 -10.26
CA LEU A 121 4.37 -5.34 -10.72
C LEU A 121 4.00 -6.61 -9.94
N ALA A 122 4.95 -7.49 -9.62
CA ALA A 122 4.65 -8.71 -8.86
C ALA A 122 4.31 -8.46 -7.38
N ALA A 123 4.75 -7.34 -6.82
CA ALA A 123 4.53 -6.99 -5.41
C ALA A 123 3.13 -6.39 -5.14
N GLY A 124 2.45 -5.87 -6.16
CA GLY A 124 1.08 -5.34 -6.04
C GLY A 124 0.02 -6.32 -6.46
#